data_AF-A0A074VDF8-F1
#
_entry.id   AF-A0A074VDF8-F1
#
_cell.length_a   1.000
_cell.length_b   1.000
_cell.length_c   1.000
_cell.angle_alpha   90.00
_cell.angle_beta   90.00
_cell.angle_gamma   90.00
#
_symmetry.space_group_name_H-M   'P 1'
#
loop_
_entity.id
_entity.type
_entity.pdbx_description
1 polymer ?
#
loop_
_entity_poly.entity_id
_entity_poly.type
_entity_poly.pdbx_seq_one_letter_code
_entity_poly.pdbx_strand_id
1 'polypeptide(L)' 'MTEKKIRAKERDAIIQSLKAGVTPKIGIQYIQVGRVNELKAMIQDIQRIEDGGAAFRLIIGDYGSGKTFL' A
#
# COMPACT_ATOMS: atom_id res chain seq x y z
N MET A 1 3.61 -25.86 12.90
CA MET A 1 3.14 -24.56 12.39
C MET A 1 2.34 -24.83 11.12
N THR A 2 1.02 -24.68 11.15
CA THR A 2 0.18 -24.86 9.97
C THR A 2 0.47 -23.72 8.99
N GLU A 3 1.05 -24.03 7.83
CA GLU A 3 1.26 -23.05 6.76
C GLU A 3 -0.08 -22.38 6.42
N LYS A 4 -0.17 -21.07 6.64
CA LYS A 4 -1.33 -20.27 6.27
C LYS A 4 -1.33 -20.08 4.76
N LYS A 5 -1.78 -21.11 4.04
CA LYS A 5 -1.80 -21.17 2.59
C LYS A 5 -2.72 -20.08 2.04
N ILE A 6 -2.21 -19.22 1.15
CA ILE A 6 -3.04 -18.22 0.45
C ILE A 6 -4.11 -18.96 -0.34
N ARG A 7 -5.38 -18.54 -0.20
CA ARG A 7 -6.49 -19.14 -0.94
C ARG A 7 -6.22 -19.03 -2.44
N ALA A 8 -6.45 -20.10 -3.21
CA ALA A 8 -6.12 -20.15 -4.63
C ALA A 8 -6.67 -18.95 -5.43
N LYS A 9 -7.94 -18.58 -5.19
CA LYS A 9 -8.57 -17.42 -5.81
C LYS A 9 -7.85 -16.10 -5.51
N GLU A 10 -7.39 -15.91 -4.28
CA GLU A 10 -6.67 -14.69 -3.88
C GLU A 10 -5.28 -14.65 -4.50
N ARG A 11 -4.56 -15.76 -4.49
CA ARG A 11 -3.27 -15.91 -5.19
C ARG A 11 -3.41 -15.60 -6.68
N ASP A 12 -4.43 -16.14 -7.35
CA ASP A 12 -4.61 -15.95 -8.79
C ASP A 12 -4.95 -14.49 -9.11
N ALA A 13 -5.76 -13.83 -8.28
CA ALA A 13 -6.07 -12.40 -8.41
C ALA A 13 -4.83 -11.51 -8.23
N ILE A 14 -3.96 -11.84 -7.26
CA ILE A 14 -2.67 -11.16 -7.07
C ILE A 14 -1.80 -11.30 -8.34
N ILE A 15 -1.61 -12.53 -8.82
CA ILE A 15 -0.75 -12.80 -9.98
C ILE A 15 -1.27 -12.10 -11.23
N GLN A 16 -2.58 -12.13 -11.49
CA GLN A 16 -3.18 -11.46 -12.65
C GLN A 16 -3.01 -9.94 -12.59
N SER A 17 -3.18 -9.33 -11.42
CA SER A 17 -3.00 -7.88 -11.24
C SER A 17 -1.55 -7.48 -11.54
N LEU A 18 -0.59 -8.20 -10.97
CA LEU A 18 0.84 -7.94 -11.19
C LEU A 18 1.25 -8.14 -12.66
N LYS A 19 0.75 -9.18 -13.31
CA LYS A 19 0.99 -9.42 -14.75
C LYS A 19 0.47 -8.29 -15.63
N ALA A 20 -0.64 -7.67 -15.24
CA ALA A 20 -1.22 -6.52 -15.94
C ALA A 20 -0.53 -5.18 -15.60
N GLY A 21 0.52 -5.19 -14.77
CA GLY A 21 1.24 -3.98 -14.35
C GLY A 21 0.44 -3.11 -13.38
N VAL A 22 -0.56 -3.67 -12.70
CA VAL A 22 -1.40 -2.94 -11.74
C VAL A 22 -1.23 -3.47 -10.32
N THR A 23 -1.46 -2.60 -9.35
CA THR A 23 -1.44 -2.96 -7.92
C THR A 23 -2.61 -3.90 -7.59
N PRO A 24 -2.38 -5.05 -6.94
CA PRO A 24 -3.46 -5.97 -6.54
C PRO A 24 -4.46 -5.31 -5.59
N LYS A 25 -5.76 -5.43 -5.90
CA LYS A 25 -6.84 -4.95 -5.02
C LYS A 25 -7.06 -5.84 -3.79
N ILE A 26 -6.70 -7.11 -3.89
CA ILE A 26 -6.86 -8.13 -2.84
C ILE A 26 -5.52 -8.83 -2.68
N GLY A 27 -5.14 -9.17 -1.45
CA GLY A 27 -3.92 -9.95 -1.21
C GLY A 27 -2.63 -9.12 -1.23
N ILE A 28 -2.75 -7.79 -1.28
CA ILE A 28 -1.59 -6.89 -1.20
C ILE A 28 -0.83 -7.02 0.11
N GLN A 29 -1.49 -7.42 1.20
CA GLN A 29 -0.86 -7.72 2.48
C GLN A 29 0.17 -8.86 2.39
N TYR A 30 0.12 -9.68 1.34
CA TYR A 30 1.11 -10.73 1.08
C TYR A 30 2.32 -10.23 0.29
N ILE A 31 2.32 -8.97 -0.16
CA ILE A 31 3.41 -8.36 -0.91
C ILE A 31 4.05 -7.30 -0.03
N GLN A 32 5.32 -7.47 0.26
CA GLN A 32 6.09 -6.45 0.94
C GLN A 32 6.40 -5.31 -0.03
N VAL A 33 5.90 -4.11 0.26
CA VAL A 33 6.20 -2.90 -0.52
C VAL A 33 7.06 -1.99 0.35
N GLY A 34 8.22 -1.58 -0.17
CA GLY A 34 9.09 -0.63 0.52
C GLY A 34 8.47 0.77 0.51
N ARG A 35 7.74 1.12 1.58
CA ARG A 35 7.10 2.45 1.76
C ARG A 35 7.38 3.07 3.13
N VAL A 36 8.51 2.71 3.73
CA VAL A 36 8.82 3.07 5.13
C VAL A 36 8.86 4.59 5.31
N ASN A 37 9.41 5.31 4.34
CA ASN A 37 9.55 6.77 4.41
C ASN A 37 8.19 7.46 4.30
N GLU A 38 7.34 6.98 3.39
CA GLU A 38 5.99 7.49 3.17
C GLU A 38 5.10 7.24 4.38
N LEU A 39 5.14 6.01 4.92
CA LEU A 39 4.38 5.66 6.11
C LEU A 39 4.81 6.49 7.32
N LYS A 40 6.13 6.67 7.51
CA LYS A 40 6.67 7.51 8.58
C LYS A 40 6.16 8.95 8.45
N ALA A 41 6.14 9.50 7.25
CA ALA A 41 5.65 10.85 6.99
C ALA A 41 4.14 10.98 7.26
N MET A 42 3.33 10.00 6.85
CA MET A 42 1.89 9.98 7.14
C MET A 42 1.59 9.86 8.63
N ILE A 43 2.34 9.05 9.37
CA ILE A 43 2.20 8.94 10.83
C ILE A 43 2.47 10.29 11.51
N GLN A 44 3.49 11.03 11.06
CA GLN A 44 3.77 12.38 11.58
C GLN A 44 2.63 13.36 11.32
N ASP A 45 1.99 13.27 10.14
CA ASP A 45 0.83 14.11 9.83
C ASP A 45 -0.36 13.78 10.76
N ILE A 46 -0.60 12.50 11.04
CA ILE A 46 -1.65 12.06 11.97
C ILE A 46 -1.39 12.60 13.39
N GLN A 47 -0.16 12.49 13.89
CA GLN A 47 0.21 13.05 15.20
C GLN A 47 -0.06 14.55 15.27
N ARG A 48 0.29 15.29 14.20
CA ARG A 48 0.02 16.73 14.13
C ARG A 48 -1.48 17.06 14.16
N ILE A 49 -2.32 16.21 13.57
CA ILE A 49 -3.78 16.36 13.60
C ILE A 49 -4.32 16.04 14.99
N GLU A 50 -3.80 15.01 15.64
CA GLU A 50 -4.17 14.64 17.02
C GLU A 50 -3.94 15.79 18.01
N ASP A 51 -2.86 16.57 17.81
CA ASP A 51 -2.53 17.77 18.58
C ASP A 51 -3.39 19.00 18.23
N GLY A 52 -4.46 18.84 17.44
CA GLY A 52 -5.38 19.92 17.04
C GLY A 52 -4.93 20.72 15.82
N GLY A 53 -3.91 20.26 15.10
CA GLY A 53 -3.44 20.86 13.87
C GLY A 53 -4.21 20.41 12.62
N ALA A 54 -3.78 20.91 11.46
CA ALA A 54 -4.21 20.43 10.15
C ALA A 54 -2.99 20.02 9.31
N ALA A 55 -3.19 19.06 8.41
CA ALA A 55 -2.18 18.61 7.47
C ALA A 55 -2.75 18.51 6.05
N PHE A 56 -1.91 18.83 5.07
CA PHE A 56 -2.18 18.66 3.65
C PHE A 56 -0.92 18.15 2.98
N ARG A 57 -1.05 17.18 2.06
CA ARG A 57 0.09 16.54 1.39
C ARG A 57 -0.17 16.40 -0.10
N LEU A 58 0.87 16.67 -0.89
CA LEU A 58 0.92 16.37 -2.31
C LEU A 58 1.82 15.15 -2.52
N ILE A 59 1.28 14.10 -3.13
CA ILE A 59 2.05 12.90 -3.50
C ILE A 59 2.41 13.02 -4.98
N ILE A 60 3.70 13.12 -5.30
CA ILE A 60 4.23 13.34 -6.65
C ILE A 60 5.10 12.15 -7.08
N GLY A 61 5.08 11.82 -8.37
CA GLY A 61 5.89 10.75 -8.94
C GLY A 61 5.32 10.19 -10.25
N ASP A 62 6.03 9.27 -10.88
CA ASP A 62 5.71 8.74 -12.21
C ASP A 62 4.41 7.94 -12.28
N TYR A 63 3.80 7.84 -13.47
CA TYR A 63 2.63 6.99 -13.67
C TYR A 63 2.95 5.54 -13.29
N GLY A 64 2.07 4.89 -12.54
CA GLY A 64 2.29 3.53 -12.03
C GLY A 64 3.16 3.42 -10.76
N SER A 65 3.69 4.52 -10.21
CA SER A 65 4.50 4.49 -8.96
C SER A 65 3.70 4.19 -7.68
N GLY A 66 2.40 3.93 -7.80
CA GLY A 66 1.56 3.53 -6.66
C GLY A 66 1.01 4.69 -5.81
N LYS A 67 1.03 5.93 -6.32
CA LYS A 67 0.54 7.14 -5.63
C LYS A 67 -0.90 7.04 -5.12
N THR A 68 -1.81 6.50 -5.93
CA THR A 68 -3.23 6.33 -5.58
C THR A 68 -3.46 5.26 -4.50
N PHE A 69 -2.52 4.33 -4.34
CA PHE A 69 -2.60 3.28 -3.34
C PHE A 69 -1.94 3.67 -2.02
N LEU A 70 -1.15 4.74 -2.03
CA LEU A 70 -0.53 5.30 -0.85
C LEU A 70 -1.61 5.97 0.00
#